data_AF-A0A183D3Y2-F1
#
_entry.id   AF-A0A183D3Y2-F1
#
_cell.length_a   1.000
_cell.length_b   1.000
_cell.length_c   1.000
_cell.angle_alpha   90.00
_cell.angle_beta   90.00
_cell.angle_gamma   90.00
#
_symmetry.space_group_name_H-M   'P 1'
#
loop_
_entity.id
_entity.type
_entity.pdbx_description
1 polymer ?
#
loop_
_entity_poly.entity_id
_entity_poly.type
_entity_poly.pdbx_seq_one_letter_code
_entity_poly.pdbx_strand_id
1 'polypeptide(L)'
;MDSFHIETNELGLLQKIVIGHDHVGYGAGVFIERVLVTENVVDGRQYLFQCAKWLDSGQVDGKIERTLKTTAYCYIATIPDDSKSTSGRWEFILHSGKKDGTGATTSNLNIVGYGNRGSSVTTKIYDNKMASAPSSSLVQVDFGDIGDLLKVRIEIDGNGEMPDYFLDYVELKDLDTDERMVSYVAKWLKIGHSEKHAQPFREFPVFRAAFEPLTGKIKLSSRRRRHLKDPIGYVQLFGEIGETGRFPVNLAYASNSKTEISFKAEAVSIGRVHSTRLYVKTNEIGKFMKIYNFYPKTNLN
;
A
#
# COMPACT_ATOMS: atom_id res chain seq x y z
N MET A 1 16.06 -17.59 6.93
CA MET A 1 14.61 -17.60 7.25
C MET A 1 14.44 -18.67 8.29
N ASP A 2 13.94 -18.30 9.46
CA ASP A 2 13.68 -19.25 10.53
C ASP A 2 12.27 -19.81 10.37
N SER A 3 12.10 -21.09 10.66
CA SER A 3 10.82 -21.80 10.52
C SER A 3 10.51 -22.58 11.78
N PHE A 4 9.27 -22.46 12.25
CA PHE A 4 8.80 -23.13 13.45
C PHE A 4 7.51 -23.86 13.12
N HIS A 5 7.33 -25.05 13.69
CA HIS A 5 6.07 -25.80 13.62
C HIS A 5 5.36 -25.64 14.96
N ILE A 6 4.06 -25.33 14.90
CA ILE A 6 3.22 -25.14 16.08
C ILE A 6 1.97 -25.98 15.87
N GLU A 7 1.69 -26.88 16.80
CA GLU A 7 0.44 -27.62 16.85
C GLU A 7 -0.60 -26.81 17.65
N THR A 8 -1.79 -26.65 17.08
CA THR A 8 -2.88 -25.91 17.70
C THR A 8 -4.23 -26.40 17.18
N ASN A 9 -5.32 -26.02 17.85
CA ASN A 9 -6.68 -26.30 17.41
C ASN A 9 -7.04 -25.45 16.18
N GLU A 10 -8.16 -25.75 15.53
CA GLU A 10 -8.66 -24.92 14.43
C GLU A 10 -9.01 -23.51 14.92
N LEU A 11 -8.23 -22.50 14.51
CA LEU A 11 -8.37 -21.11 14.95
C LEU A 11 -9.30 -20.27 14.05
N GLY A 12 -9.82 -20.85 12.96
CA GLY A 12 -10.60 -20.13 11.95
C GLY A 12 -9.75 -19.17 11.12
N LEU A 13 -10.25 -17.97 10.83
CA LEU A 13 -9.50 -16.92 10.12
C LEU A 13 -8.55 -16.21 11.08
N LEU A 14 -7.24 -16.36 10.90
CA LEU A 14 -6.25 -15.65 11.73
C LEU A 14 -6.36 -14.14 11.53
N GLN A 15 -6.58 -13.41 12.63
CA GLN A 15 -6.72 -11.95 12.63
C GLN A 15 -5.46 -11.22 13.10
N LYS A 16 -4.69 -11.85 13.99
CA LYS A 16 -3.48 -11.28 14.59
C LYS A 16 -2.59 -12.36 15.18
N ILE A 17 -1.31 -12.04 15.31
CA ILE A 17 -0.33 -12.80 16.10
C ILE A 17 0.36 -11.88 17.10
N VAL A 18 0.96 -12.47 18.13
CA VAL A 18 1.89 -11.79 19.04
C VAL A 18 3.25 -12.46 18.86
N ILE A 19 4.27 -11.67 18.56
CA ILE A 19 5.65 -12.14 18.40
C ILE A 19 6.57 -11.34 19.31
N GLY A 20 7.47 -12.03 19.99
CA GLY A 20 8.39 -11.41 20.95
C GLY A 20 9.57 -12.31 21.27
N HIS A 21 10.54 -11.76 21.99
CA HIS A 21 11.64 -12.50 22.60
C HIS A 21 11.87 -12.01 24.03
N ASP A 22 12.52 -12.84 24.84
CA ASP A 22 12.87 -12.57 26.24
C ASP A 22 14.39 -12.37 26.46
N HIS A 23 15.19 -12.48 25.41
CA HIS A 23 16.65 -12.24 25.46
C HIS A 23 16.98 -10.83 25.95
N VAL A 24 18.02 -10.73 26.80
CA VAL A 24 18.51 -9.49 27.41
C VAL A 24 19.98 -9.27 27.06
N GLY A 25 20.40 -8.02 26.89
CA GLY A 25 21.81 -7.63 26.74
C GLY A 25 22.14 -7.07 25.35
N TYR A 26 23.41 -6.68 25.17
CA TYR A 26 23.90 -6.14 23.91
C TYR A 26 23.81 -7.20 22.80
N GLY A 27 23.17 -6.86 21.68
CA GLY A 27 23.00 -7.78 20.55
C GLY A 27 21.78 -8.71 20.62
N ALA A 28 20.92 -8.56 21.63
CA ALA A 28 19.68 -9.36 21.77
C ALA A 28 18.56 -8.93 20.80
N GLY A 29 18.71 -7.81 20.10
CA GLY A 29 17.70 -7.26 19.20
C GLY A 29 17.50 -8.11 17.95
N VAL A 30 16.24 -8.34 17.57
CA VAL A 30 15.86 -9.07 16.35
C VAL A 30 15.09 -8.16 15.42
N PHE A 31 15.56 -8.00 14.18
CA PHE A 31 14.75 -7.35 13.14
C PHE A 31 13.83 -8.37 12.48
N ILE A 32 12.52 -8.11 12.56
CA ILE A 32 11.53 -8.94 11.88
C ILE A 32 10.93 -8.13 10.73
N GLU A 33 11.16 -8.62 9.52
CA GLU A 33 10.57 -8.03 8.32
C GLU A 33 9.07 -8.40 8.22
N ARG A 34 8.77 -9.69 8.28
CA ARG A 34 7.41 -10.25 8.19
C ARG A 34 7.36 -11.64 8.81
N VAL A 35 6.16 -12.10 9.12
CA VAL A 35 5.87 -13.49 9.53
C VAL A 35 4.90 -14.10 8.54
N LEU A 36 5.22 -15.32 8.06
CA LEU A 36 4.32 -16.13 7.26
C LEU A 36 3.79 -17.28 8.14
N VAL A 37 2.48 -17.43 8.20
CA VAL A 37 1.82 -18.55 8.89
C VAL A 37 1.08 -19.37 7.86
N THR A 38 1.41 -20.65 7.75
CA THR A 38 0.81 -21.56 6.77
C THR A 38 -0.02 -22.60 7.51
N GLU A 39 -1.31 -22.69 7.20
CA GLU A 39 -2.15 -23.80 7.66
C GLU A 39 -1.74 -25.06 6.88
N ASN A 40 -1.24 -26.06 7.58
CA ASN A 40 -0.72 -27.28 6.97
C ASN A 40 -1.85 -28.29 6.65
N VAL A 41 -2.79 -27.87 5.81
CA VAL A 41 -3.91 -28.67 5.29
C VAL A 41 -4.10 -28.37 3.80
N VAL A 42 -4.72 -29.29 3.05
CA VAL A 42 -4.84 -29.19 1.58
C VAL A 42 -5.48 -27.88 1.14
N ASP A 43 -6.61 -27.50 1.76
CA ASP A 43 -7.32 -26.25 1.50
C ASP A 43 -6.89 -25.10 2.43
N GLY A 44 -5.66 -25.20 2.94
CA GLY A 44 -5.10 -24.27 3.91
C GLY A 44 -4.86 -22.89 3.35
N ARG A 45 -4.72 -21.92 4.25
CA ARG A 45 -4.35 -20.55 3.94
C ARG A 45 -2.91 -20.27 4.34
N GLN A 46 -2.24 -19.43 3.57
CA GLN A 46 -1.00 -18.81 3.99
C GLN A 46 -1.27 -17.35 4.31
N TYR A 47 -0.95 -16.93 5.54
CA TYR A 47 -1.17 -15.59 6.05
C TYR A 47 0.13 -14.79 6.11
N LEU A 48 0.03 -13.50 5.81
CA LEU A 48 1.08 -12.52 5.94
C LEU A 48 0.82 -11.60 7.13
N PHE A 49 1.82 -11.46 7.99
CA PHE A 49 1.87 -10.44 9.03
C PHE A 49 3.08 -9.54 8.81
N GLN A 50 2.85 -8.32 8.29
CA GLN A 50 3.93 -7.36 8.08
C GLN A 50 4.40 -6.80 9.44
N CYS A 51 5.72 -6.75 9.66
CA CYS A 51 6.33 -6.18 10.85
C CYS A 51 7.23 -4.99 10.50
N ALA A 52 8.32 -5.22 9.75
CA ALA A 52 9.35 -4.27 9.37
C ALA A 52 9.88 -3.43 10.54
N LYS A 53 10.16 -4.09 11.67
CA LYS A 53 10.60 -3.44 12.91
C LYS A 53 11.63 -4.27 13.65
N TRP A 54 12.55 -3.55 14.31
CA TRP A 54 13.36 -4.10 15.40
C TRP A 54 12.47 -4.43 16.59
N LEU A 55 12.67 -5.62 17.15
CA LEU A 55 12.26 -6.01 18.48
C LEU A 55 13.52 -5.92 19.33
N ASP A 56 13.72 -4.79 19.99
CA ASP A 56 14.97 -4.47 20.69
C ASP A 56 14.70 -3.35 21.71
N SER A 57 15.16 -3.53 22.94
CA SER A 57 15.01 -2.54 24.02
C SER A 57 15.89 -1.29 23.83
N GLY A 58 16.96 -1.39 23.04
CA GLY A 58 17.89 -0.31 22.73
C GLY A 58 17.64 0.40 21.40
N GLN A 59 16.68 -0.04 20.58
CA GLN A 59 16.41 0.53 19.24
C GLN A 59 14.96 1.01 19.09
N VAL A 60 14.77 2.01 18.22
CA VAL A 60 13.48 2.49 17.72
C VAL A 60 12.49 2.90 18.83
N ASP A 61 11.66 1.99 19.32
CA ASP A 61 10.61 2.23 20.31
C ASP A 61 10.79 1.38 21.59
N GLY A 62 11.92 0.66 21.70
CA GLY A 62 12.27 -0.15 22.88
C GLY A 62 11.40 -1.40 23.09
N LYS A 63 10.56 -1.76 22.11
CA LYS A 63 9.64 -2.90 22.25
C LYS A 63 10.31 -4.19 21.81
N ILE A 64 10.24 -5.22 22.66
CA ILE A 64 10.69 -6.59 22.39
C ILE A 64 9.55 -7.56 22.05
N GLU A 65 8.30 -7.07 22.09
CA GLU A 65 7.09 -7.80 21.73
C GLU A 65 6.19 -6.90 20.86
N ARG A 66 5.56 -7.49 19.84
CA ARG A 66 4.62 -6.81 18.95
C ARG A 66 3.41 -7.68 18.64
N THR A 67 2.22 -7.07 18.73
CA THR A 67 1.01 -7.60 18.12
C THR A 67 0.93 -7.17 16.66
N LEU A 68 0.89 -8.13 15.74
CA LEU A 68 0.78 -7.91 14.30
C LEU A 68 -0.61 -8.33 13.82
N LYS A 69 -1.26 -7.50 13.03
CA LYS A 69 -2.52 -7.85 12.37
C LYS A 69 -2.26 -8.53 11.03
N THR A 70 -3.16 -9.42 10.64
CA THR A 70 -3.13 -10.02 9.30
C THR A 70 -3.16 -8.94 8.25
N THR A 71 -2.16 -8.95 7.37
CA THR A 71 -2.02 -8.01 6.25
C THR A 71 -2.72 -8.56 5.01
N ALA A 72 -2.52 -9.84 4.72
CA ALA A 72 -3.14 -10.54 3.60
C ALA A 72 -3.11 -12.05 3.86
N TYR A 73 -3.88 -12.82 3.08
CA TYR A 73 -3.70 -14.25 2.97
C TYR A 73 -4.10 -14.76 1.58
N CYS A 74 -3.53 -15.88 1.15
CA CYS A 74 -3.94 -16.60 -0.06
C CYS A 74 -4.43 -18.01 0.27
N TYR A 75 -5.22 -18.59 -0.63
CA TYR A 75 -5.65 -19.98 -0.55
C TYR A 75 -4.62 -20.86 -1.28
N ILE A 76 -3.95 -21.75 -0.53
CA ILE A 76 -2.80 -22.52 -1.02
C ILE A 76 -3.20 -23.38 -2.22
N ALA A 77 -4.37 -24.03 -2.16
CA ALA A 77 -4.91 -24.86 -3.24
C ALA A 77 -5.18 -24.10 -4.55
N THR A 78 -5.20 -22.76 -4.51
CA THR A 78 -5.45 -21.92 -5.69
C THR A 78 -4.20 -21.28 -6.27
N ILE A 79 -3.04 -21.48 -5.63
CA ILE A 79 -1.77 -20.96 -6.17
C ILE A 79 -1.51 -21.64 -7.52
N PRO A 80 -1.35 -20.88 -8.61
CA PRO A 80 -1.16 -21.46 -9.93
C PRO A 80 0.15 -22.25 -10.00
N ASP A 81 0.12 -23.36 -10.73
CA ASP A 81 1.33 -24.01 -11.21
C ASP A 81 1.90 -23.27 -12.43
N ASP A 82 3.11 -23.64 -12.85
CA ASP A 82 3.80 -23.02 -13.98
C ASP A 82 3.09 -23.22 -15.33
N SER A 83 2.03 -24.04 -15.39
CA SER A 83 1.26 -24.29 -16.61
C SER A 83 0.15 -23.26 -16.86
N LYS A 84 -0.26 -22.54 -15.81
CA LYS A 84 -1.30 -21.51 -15.89
C LYS A 84 -0.69 -20.12 -15.89
N SER A 85 -1.08 -19.32 -16.88
CA SER A 85 -0.70 -17.90 -16.97
C SER A 85 -1.94 -17.02 -16.92
N THR A 86 -1.82 -15.86 -16.28
CA THR A 86 -2.87 -14.84 -16.30
C THR A 86 -2.91 -14.11 -17.66
N SER A 87 -4.11 -13.74 -18.11
CA SER A 87 -4.34 -12.79 -19.20
C SER A 87 -4.68 -11.38 -18.68
N GLY A 88 -4.63 -11.19 -17.35
CA GLY A 88 -4.91 -9.91 -16.70
C GLY A 88 -6.38 -9.71 -16.35
N ARG A 89 -7.21 -10.76 -16.37
CA ARG A 89 -8.63 -10.67 -16.02
C ARG A 89 -8.83 -10.97 -14.54
N TRP A 90 -9.24 -9.97 -13.77
CA TRP A 90 -9.38 -10.05 -12.33
C TRP A 90 -10.79 -9.69 -11.87
N GLU A 91 -11.24 -10.37 -10.84
CA GLU A 91 -12.43 -10.04 -10.08
C GLU A 91 -12.03 -9.54 -8.69
N PHE A 92 -12.63 -8.42 -8.28
CA PHE A 92 -12.43 -7.79 -7.00
C PHE A 92 -13.76 -7.73 -6.25
N ILE A 93 -13.79 -8.22 -5.02
CA ILE A 93 -14.90 -7.97 -4.09
C ILE A 93 -14.40 -6.94 -3.08
N LEU A 94 -14.94 -5.72 -3.18
CA LEU A 94 -14.61 -4.60 -2.32
C LEU A 94 -15.54 -4.61 -1.11
N HIS A 95 -14.99 -4.91 0.07
CA HIS A 95 -15.72 -4.81 1.34
C HIS A 95 -15.45 -3.45 1.96
N SER A 96 -16.48 -2.64 2.06
CA SER A 96 -16.37 -1.23 2.42
C SER A 96 -17.41 -0.77 3.43
N GLY A 97 -17.15 0.41 3.98
CA GLY A 97 -17.93 0.95 5.07
C GLY A 97 -17.61 0.26 6.40
N LYS A 98 -17.83 1.00 7.48
CA LYS A 98 -17.62 0.56 8.84
C LYS A 98 -18.94 0.04 9.41
N LYS A 99 -18.84 -0.84 10.41
CA LYS A 99 -20.02 -1.38 11.13
C LYS A 99 -20.88 -0.32 11.82
N ASP A 100 -20.35 0.89 12.00
CA ASP A 100 -21.06 2.05 12.56
C ASP A 100 -21.90 2.81 11.52
N GLY A 101 -21.98 2.32 10.28
CA GLY A 101 -22.73 2.94 9.18
C GLY A 101 -22.00 4.06 8.45
N THR A 102 -20.74 4.33 8.78
CA THR A 102 -19.91 5.35 8.10
C THR A 102 -19.04 4.75 6.99
N GLY A 103 -18.55 5.57 6.06
CA GLY A 103 -17.54 5.13 5.09
C GLY A 103 -18.06 4.60 3.77
N ALA A 104 -19.35 4.80 3.50
CA ALA A 104 -19.92 4.76 2.15
C ALA A 104 -19.28 5.84 1.26
N THR A 105 -19.40 5.68 -0.05
CA THR A 105 -18.92 6.67 -1.02
C THR A 105 -19.86 6.80 -2.22
N THR A 106 -19.88 8.00 -2.78
CA THR A 106 -20.46 8.29 -4.10
C THR A 106 -19.39 8.55 -5.16
N SER A 107 -18.10 8.49 -4.79
CA SER A 107 -17.00 8.64 -5.74
C SER A 107 -16.97 7.47 -6.70
N ASN A 108 -16.57 7.73 -7.95
CA ASN A 108 -16.17 6.64 -8.81
C ASN A 108 -14.78 6.16 -8.40
N LEU A 109 -14.54 4.86 -8.56
CA LEU A 109 -13.25 4.24 -8.33
C LEU A 109 -12.46 4.14 -9.64
N ASN A 110 -11.16 4.39 -9.52
CA ASN A 110 -10.16 3.97 -10.50
C ASN A 110 -9.34 2.85 -9.87
N ILE A 111 -9.25 1.70 -10.55
CA ILE A 111 -8.46 0.56 -10.12
C ILE A 111 -7.27 0.42 -11.05
N VAL A 112 -6.05 0.53 -10.49
CA VAL A 112 -4.80 0.39 -11.23
C VAL A 112 -4.13 -0.92 -10.83
N GLY A 113 -3.86 -1.77 -11.82
CA GLY A 113 -3.04 -2.96 -11.67
C GLY A 113 -1.61 -2.67 -12.12
N TYR A 114 -0.63 -2.99 -11.28
CA TYR A 114 0.79 -2.92 -11.60
C TYR A 114 1.33 -4.33 -11.66
N GLY A 115 1.81 -4.74 -12.83
CA GLY A 115 2.47 -6.01 -13.02
C GLY A 115 3.95 -5.86 -13.41
N ASN A 116 4.64 -6.98 -13.55
CA ASN A 116 6.07 -7.00 -13.89
C ASN A 116 6.38 -6.54 -15.34
N ARG A 117 5.38 -6.43 -16.21
CA ARG A 117 5.53 -5.93 -17.60
C ARG A 117 4.91 -4.56 -17.83
N GLY A 118 4.26 -3.97 -16.83
CA GLY A 118 3.66 -2.64 -16.97
C GLY A 118 2.53 -2.39 -15.98
N SER A 119 1.69 -1.41 -16.30
CA SER A 119 0.52 -1.08 -15.49
C SER A 119 -0.66 -0.74 -16.36
N SER A 120 -1.87 -1.07 -15.90
CA SER A 120 -3.12 -0.76 -16.57
C SER A 120 -4.13 -0.21 -15.56
N VAL A 121 -5.07 0.61 -16.04
CA VAL A 121 -6.08 1.26 -15.20
C VAL A 121 -7.46 1.05 -15.80
N THR A 122 -8.41 0.65 -14.96
CA THR A 122 -9.84 0.73 -15.25
C THR A 122 -10.43 1.90 -14.45
N THR A 123 -11.15 2.77 -15.13
CA THR A 123 -11.64 4.05 -14.57
C THR A 123 -13.15 4.07 -14.47
N LYS A 124 -13.66 4.98 -13.64
CA LYS A 124 -15.10 5.25 -13.50
C LYS A 124 -15.93 4.02 -13.08
N ILE A 125 -15.37 3.18 -12.21
CA ILE A 125 -16.07 2.04 -11.63
C ILE A 125 -16.98 2.55 -10.52
N TYR A 126 -18.26 2.18 -10.57
CA TYR A 126 -19.21 2.50 -9.51
C TYR A 126 -20.26 1.40 -9.38
N ASP A 127 -20.54 1.01 -8.14
CA ASP A 127 -21.66 0.13 -7.76
C ASP A 127 -22.54 0.94 -6.81
N ASN A 128 -23.86 0.94 -7.03
CA ASN A 128 -24.80 1.70 -6.21
C ASN A 128 -24.81 1.23 -4.74
N LYS A 129 -24.35 0.00 -4.46
CA LYS A 129 -24.15 -0.49 -3.09
C LYS A 129 -23.08 0.30 -2.33
N MET A 130 -22.12 0.93 -3.00
CA MET A 130 -21.08 1.73 -2.35
C MET A 130 -21.65 2.96 -1.62
N ALA A 131 -22.84 3.42 -2.00
CA ALA A 131 -23.53 4.53 -1.35
C ALA A 131 -24.15 4.16 0.02
N SER A 132 -24.05 2.90 0.45
CA SER A 132 -24.41 2.45 1.80
C SER A 132 -23.24 1.77 2.49
N ALA A 133 -23.25 1.79 3.82
CA ALA A 133 -22.23 1.18 4.67
C ALA A 133 -22.88 0.30 5.75
N PRO A 134 -22.34 -0.91 6.01
CA PRO A 134 -21.32 -1.60 5.20
C PRO A 134 -21.89 -2.12 3.87
N SER A 135 -21.01 -2.35 2.89
CA SER A 135 -21.39 -2.88 1.57
C SER A 135 -20.29 -3.75 0.97
N SER A 136 -20.69 -4.67 0.08
CA SER A 136 -19.80 -5.50 -0.72
C SER A 136 -20.13 -5.30 -2.20
N SER A 137 -19.15 -4.84 -2.98
CA SER A 137 -19.31 -4.53 -4.40
C SER A 137 -18.39 -5.42 -5.24
N LEU A 138 -18.94 -6.05 -6.29
CA LEU A 138 -18.18 -6.91 -7.20
C LEU A 138 -17.77 -6.11 -8.43
N VAL A 139 -16.48 -6.12 -8.73
CA VAL A 139 -15.88 -5.39 -9.84
C VAL A 139 -15.03 -6.34 -10.66
N GLN A 140 -15.27 -6.40 -11.96
CA GLN A 140 -14.41 -7.12 -12.89
C GLN A 140 -13.54 -6.12 -13.66
N VAL A 141 -12.26 -6.44 -13.77
CA VAL A 141 -11.25 -5.61 -14.42
C VAL A 141 -10.45 -6.47 -15.39
N ASP A 142 -10.22 -5.92 -16.57
CA ASP A 142 -9.27 -6.47 -17.54
C ASP A 142 -8.07 -5.52 -17.62
N PHE A 143 -6.94 -5.94 -17.06
CA PHE A 143 -5.70 -5.18 -17.12
C PHE A 143 -4.94 -5.42 -18.44
N GLY A 144 -5.35 -6.40 -19.24
CA GLY A 144 -4.59 -6.90 -20.38
C GLY A 144 -3.24 -7.46 -19.95
N ASP A 145 -2.30 -7.48 -20.90
CA ASP A 145 -0.98 -8.06 -20.67
C ASP A 145 -0.04 -7.14 -19.88
N ILE A 146 -0.24 -7.07 -18.56
CA ILE A 146 0.68 -6.43 -17.61
C ILE A 146 1.67 -7.44 -16.97
N GLY A 147 1.61 -8.71 -17.40
CA GLY A 147 2.31 -9.82 -16.75
C GLY A 147 1.73 -10.16 -15.37
N ASP A 148 2.57 -10.63 -14.45
CA ASP A 148 2.14 -11.01 -13.11
C ASP A 148 1.74 -9.77 -12.32
N LEU A 149 0.50 -9.73 -11.82
CA LEU A 149 0.01 -8.62 -11.00
C LEU A 149 0.77 -8.61 -9.65
N LEU A 150 1.47 -7.52 -9.38
CA LEU A 150 2.29 -7.34 -8.18
C LEU A 150 1.61 -6.46 -7.13
N LYS A 151 0.85 -5.46 -7.59
CA LYS A 151 0.24 -4.43 -6.76
C LYS A 151 -1.05 -3.92 -7.36
N VAL A 152 -2.00 -3.61 -6.49
CA VAL A 152 -3.25 -2.93 -6.85
C VAL A 152 -3.34 -1.59 -6.14
N ARG A 153 -3.78 -0.56 -6.86
CA ARG A 153 -4.22 0.72 -6.29
C ARG A 153 -5.70 0.90 -6.52
N ILE A 154 -6.43 1.27 -5.47
CA ILE A 154 -7.80 1.77 -5.55
C ILE A 154 -7.78 3.25 -5.24
N GLU A 155 -8.31 4.07 -6.14
CA GLU A 155 -8.34 5.53 -6.06
C GLU A 155 -9.78 6.04 -6.22
N ILE A 156 -10.15 7.04 -5.41
CA ILE A 156 -11.42 7.77 -5.56
C ILE A 156 -11.22 9.01 -6.43
N ASP A 157 -12.18 9.30 -7.31
CA ASP A 157 -12.17 10.51 -8.13
C ASP A 157 -12.60 11.77 -7.37
N GLY A 158 -13.23 11.60 -6.19
CA GLY A 158 -13.67 12.67 -5.31
C GLY A 158 -14.97 13.35 -5.73
N ASN A 159 -15.74 12.74 -6.63
CA ASN A 159 -17.03 13.26 -7.06
C ASN A 159 -18.19 12.81 -6.16
N GLY A 160 -19.30 13.55 -6.24
CA GLY A 160 -20.53 13.26 -5.50
C GLY A 160 -20.57 13.83 -4.07
N GLU A 161 -21.64 13.52 -3.34
CA GLU A 161 -21.94 14.10 -2.02
C GLU A 161 -21.13 13.47 -0.88
N MET A 162 -20.71 12.22 -1.03
CA MET A 162 -19.90 11.48 -0.06
C MET A 162 -18.59 11.02 -0.74
N PRO A 163 -17.63 11.92 -0.98
CA PRO A 163 -16.46 11.61 -1.81
C PRO A 163 -15.45 10.69 -1.13
N ASP A 164 -15.32 10.75 0.19
CA ASP A 164 -14.42 9.87 0.95
C ASP A 164 -14.93 8.43 0.96
N TYR A 165 -14.03 7.47 1.08
CA TYR A 165 -14.36 6.04 1.04
C TYR A 165 -13.58 5.26 2.08
N PHE A 166 -14.26 4.43 2.89
CA PHE A 166 -13.56 3.50 3.78
C PHE A 166 -13.52 2.11 3.16
N LEU A 167 -12.32 1.64 2.83
CA LEU A 167 -12.11 0.28 2.32
C LEU A 167 -11.56 -0.59 3.44
N ASP A 168 -12.29 -1.66 3.79
CA ASP A 168 -11.92 -2.57 4.86
C ASP A 168 -10.95 -3.64 4.34
N TYR A 169 -11.39 -4.46 3.39
CA TYR A 169 -10.54 -5.45 2.73
C TYR A 169 -11.04 -5.75 1.32
N VAL A 170 -10.18 -6.38 0.54
CA VAL A 170 -10.45 -6.75 -0.85
C VAL A 170 -10.20 -8.23 -1.02
N GLU A 171 -11.16 -8.93 -1.61
CA GLU A 171 -10.94 -10.28 -2.15
C GLU A 171 -10.58 -10.14 -3.63
N LEU A 172 -9.54 -10.86 -4.05
CA LEU A 172 -9.04 -10.86 -5.40
C LEU A 172 -9.14 -12.28 -5.94
N LYS A 173 -9.66 -12.40 -7.16
CA LYS A 173 -9.63 -13.64 -7.94
C LYS A 173 -9.07 -13.37 -9.33
N ASP A 174 -8.02 -14.10 -9.69
CA ASP A 174 -7.56 -14.20 -11.06
C ASP A 174 -8.51 -15.13 -11.83
N LEU A 175 -9.19 -14.61 -12.85
CA LEU A 175 -10.19 -15.36 -13.62
C LEU A 175 -9.57 -16.35 -14.60
N ASP A 176 -8.25 -16.27 -14.83
CA ASP A 176 -7.53 -17.17 -15.72
C ASP A 176 -6.88 -18.32 -14.96
N THR A 177 -6.31 -18.02 -13.79
CA THR A 177 -5.59 -19.01 -12.99
C THR A 177 -6.41 -19.65 -11.88
N ASP A 178 -7.56 -19.05 -11.55
CA ASP A 178 -8.40 -19.30 -10.37
C ASP A 178 -7.74 -18.96 -9.02
N GLU A 179 -6.58 -18.30 -9.03
CA GLU A 179 -5.91 -17.88 -7.80
C GLU A 179 -6.79 -16.94 -6.99
N ARG A 180 -6.86 -17.17 -5.67
CA ARG A 180 -7.62 -16.36 -4.73
C ARG A 180 -6.77 -15.86 -3.59
N MET A 181 -6.99 -14.62 -3.22
CA MET A 181 -6.38 -14.01 -2.05
C MET A 181 -7.25 -12.89 -1.46
N VAL A 182 -6.87 -12.49 -0.25
CA VAL A 182 -7.49 -11.40 0.48
C VAL A 182 -6.43 -10.43 0.96
N SER A 183 -6.66 -9.15 0.79
CA SER A 183 -5.80 -8.07 1.28
C SER A 183 -6.56 -7.13 2.22
N TYR A 184 -6.07 -6.97 3.44
CA TYR A 184 -6.64 -6.06 4.43
C TYR A 184 -6.10 -4.64 4.24
N VAL A 185 -7.00 -3.68 4.10
CA VAL A 185 -6.68 -2.26 3.88
C VAL A 185 -6.99 -1.44 5.13
N ALA A 186 -8.23 -1.55 5.64
CA ALA A 186 -8.77 -0.94 6.85
C ALA A 186 -8.50 0.58 6.96
N LYS A 187 -8.64 1.32 5.86
CA LYS A 187 -8.29 2.74 5.79
C LYS A 187 -9.25 3.56 4.94
N TRP A 188 -9.33 4.83 5.31
CA TRP A 188 -9.99 5.86 4.53
C TRP A 188 -9.15 6.26 3.32
N LEU A 189 -9.77 6.33 2.15
CA LEU A 189 -9.36 7.09 0.99
C LEU A 189 -10.04 8.45 1.11
N LYS A 190 -9.27 9.54 1.12
CA LYS A 190 -9.79 10.88 1.40
C LYS A 190 -9.36 11.91 0.36
N ILE A 191 -10.31 12.76 -0.01
CA ILE A 191 -10.05 13.98 -0.79
C ILE A 191 -9.73 15.11 0.20
N GLY A 192 -8.47 15.22 0.59
CA GLY A 192 -8.01 16.25 1.52
C GLY A 192 -6.79 16.96 1.00
N HIS A 193 -6.92 18.24 0.62
CA HIS A 193 -5.77 19.07 0.29
C HIS A 193 -5.01 19.53 1.55
N SER A 194 -5.61 19.48 2.74
CA SER A 194 -5.07 20.09 3.98
C SER A 194 -4.98 19.14 5.19
N GLU A 195 -5.62 17.97 5.15
CA GLU A 195 -5.53 16.98 6.23
C GLU A 195 -4.20 16.23 6.18
N LYS A 196 -3.49 16.18 7.31
CA LYS A 196 -2.22 15.47 7.45
C LYS A 196 -2.44 13.98 7.13
N HIS A 197 -1.77 13.47 6.10
CA HIS A 197 -1.88 12.09 5.60
C HIS A 197 -3.16 11.76 4.79
N ALA A 198 -3.94 12.74 4.35
CA ALA A 198 -5.01 12.49 3.38
C ALA A 198 -4.43 11.99 2.06
N GLN A 199 -4.99 10.90 1.56
CA GLN A 199 -4.55 10.23 0.34
C GLN A 199 -5.81 9.69 -0.34
N PRO A 200 -6.09 10.07 -1.59
CA PRO A 200 -7.29 9.67 -2.31
C PRO A 200 -7.18 8.24 -2.86
N PHE A 201 -6.14 7.51 -2.48
CA PHE A 201 -5.92 6.14 -2.91
C PHE A 201 -5.32 5.30 -1.81
N ARG A 202 -5.49 3.98 -1.91
CA ARG A 202 -4.74 2.98 -1.14
C ARG A 202 -4.12 1.99 -2.09
N GLU A 203 -2.92 1.56 -1.74
CA GLU A 203 -2.20 0.51 -2.45
C GLU A 203 -2.04 -0.69 -1.53
N PHE A 204 -2.11 -1.87 -2.11
CA PHE A 204 -1.79 -3.11 -1.43
C PHE A 204 -1.13 -4.10 -2.40
N PRO A 205 -0.18 -4.92 -1.91
CA PRO A 205 0.48 -5.90 -2.74
C PRO A 205 -0.49 -7.05 -3.05
N VAL A 206 -0.32 -7.65 -4.21
CA VAL A 206 -0.85 -9.00 -4.47
C VAL A 206 0.02 -9.97 -3.68
N PHE A 207 -0.60 -10.78 -2.85
CA PHE A 207 0.11 -11.70 -1.97
C PHE A 207 0.60 -12.93 -2.74
N ARG A 208 1.68 -12.74 -3.50
CA ARG A 208 2.56 -13.75 -4.06
C ARG A 208 3.98 -13.30 -3.75
N ALA A 209 4.58 -13.81 -2.68
CA ALA A 209 6.00 -13.59 -2.32
C ALA A 209 6.61 -12.16 -2.50
N ALA A 210 6.80 -11.46 -1.38
CA ALA A 210 7.94 -10.55 -1.12
C ALA A 210 7.88 -9.10 -1.64
N PHE A 211 6.82 -8.35 -1.33
CA PHE A 211 6.86 -6.89 -1.51
C PHE A 211 6.63 -6.12 -0.22
N GLU A 212 7.63 -5.31 0.11
CA GLU A 212 7.70 -4.45 1.30
C GLU A 212 6.87 -3.17 1.13
N PRO A 213 6.35 -2.54 2.19
CA PRO A 213 5.95 -1.14 2.12
C PRO A 213 7.18 -0.23 1.97
N LEU A 214 7.18 0.71 1.03
CA LEU A 214 8.24 1.73 0.96
C LEU A 214 8.14 2.67 2.15
N THR A 215 9.20 2.72 2.94
CA THR A 215 9.45 3.83 3.85
C THR A 215 10.76 4.50 3.45
N GLY A 216 10.72 5.81 3.20
CA GLY A 216 11.88 6.53 2.68
C GLY A 216 11.90 7.99 3.12
N LYS A 217 13.08 8.58 3.16
CA LYS A 217 13.29 10.02 3.34
C LYS A 217 13.81 10.59 2.01
N ILE A 218 13.13 11.58 1.44
CA ILE A 218 13.57 12.26 0.21
C ILE A 218 14.20 13.59 0.63
N LYS A 219 15.41 13.83 0.13
CA LYS A 219 16.07 15.13 0.32
C LYS A 219 15.68 16.05 -0.82
N LEU A 220 14.78 16.99 -0.56
CA LEU A 220 14.54 18.09 -1.48
C LEU A 220 15.58 19.19 -1.22
N SER A 221 15.97 19.95 -2.24
CA SER A 221 16.72 21.19 -2.05
C SER A 221 16.20 22.22 -3.03
N SER A 222 15.77 23.38 -2.53
CA SER A 222 15.29 24.48 -3.37
C SER A 222 15.91 25.79 -2.92
N ARG A 223 16.45 26.55 -3.88
CA ARG A 223 17.10 27.84 -3.63
C ARG A 223 16.13 29.02 -3.59
N ARG A 224 14.85 28.86 -3.94
CA ARG A 224 13.89 29.98 -4.05
C ARG A 224 12.45 29.56 -3.69
N ARG A 225 11.92 30.14 -2.60
CA ARG A 225 10.54 29.95 -2.10
C ARG A 225 9.50 30.91 -2.66
N ARG A 226 9.92 32.05 -3.23
CA ARG A 226 9.05 33.22 -3.47
C ARG A 226 7.85 32.98 -4.41
N HIS A 227 7.75 31.81 -5.03
CA HIS A 227 6.77 31.54 -6.08
C HIS A 227 5.79 30.40 -5.74
N LEU A 228 5.84 29.77 -4.56
CA LEU A 228 4.87 28.73 -4.18
C LEU A 228 3.54 29.36 -3.75
N LYS A 229 2.43 28.85 -4.30
CA LYS A 229 1.06 29.27 -3.97
C LYS A 229 0.51 28.58 -2.73
N ASP A 230 0.90 27.32 -2.54
CA ASP A 230 0.38 26.43 -1.50
C ASP A 230 1.56 25.82 -0.72
N PRO A 231 1.50 25.73 0.63
CA PRO A 231 2.48 24.98 1.40
C PRO A 231 2.50 23.48 1.08
N ILE A 232 1.50 22.92 0.39
CA ILE A 232 1.40 21.49 0.10
C ILE A 232 1.81 21.22 -1.35
N GLY A 233 2.82 20.36 -1.51
CA GLY A 233 3.20 19.76 -2.78
C GLY A 233 2.83 18.28 -2.81
N TYR A 234 2.97 17.65 -3.96
CA TYR A 234 2.78 16.20 -4.10
C TYR A 234 4.05 15.57 -4.64
N VAL A 235 4.44 14.43 -4.07
CA VAL A 235 5.59 13.66 -4.52
C VAL A 235 5.10 12.34 -5.11
N GLN A 236 5.79 11.91 -6.17
CA GLN A 236 5.61 10.62 -6.81
C GLN A 236 6.97 9.99 -7.01
N LEU A 237 7.14 8.75 -6.56
CA LEU A 237 8.36 7.99 -6.74
C LEU A 237 8.20 7.01 -7.89
N PHE A 238 9.29 6.77 -8.61
CA PHE A 238 9.38 5.79 -9.69
C PHE A 238 10.54 4.84 -9.41
N GLY A 239 10.28 3.55 -9.48
CA GLY A 239 11.27 2.49 -9.36
C GLY A 239 11.06 1.38 -10.37
N GLU A 240 11.89 0.34 -10.24
CA GLU A 240 11.98 -0.80 -11.16
C GLU A 240 10.64 -1.50 -11.42
N ILE A 241 9.74 -1.54 -10.43
CA ILE A 241 8.46 -2.26 -10.53
C ILE A 241 7.24 -1.32 -10.40
N GLY A 242 7.41 -0.04 -10.73
CA GLY A 242 6.29 0.90 -10.85
C GLY A 242 6.46 2.22 -10.09
N GLU A 243 5.35 2.77 -9.58
CA GLU A 243 5.30 4.11 -9.00
C GLU A 243 4.34 4.20 -7.80
N THR A 244 4.55 5.15 -6.87
CA THR A 244 3.85 5.21 -5.55
C THR A 244 2.54 5.99 -5.51
N GLY A 245 2.15 6.58 -6.64
CA GLY A 245 1.10 7.57 -6.72
C GLY A 245 1.58 8.90 -6.17
N ARG A 246 0.70 9.90 -6.22
CA ARG A 246 0.99 11.25 -5.73
C ARG A 246 0.56 11.37 -4.27
N PHE A 247 1.51 11.35 -3.35
CA PHE A 247 1.23 11.58 -1.93
C PHE A 247 1.63 13.01 -1.52
N PRO A 248 0.87 13.65 -0.60
CA PRO A 248 1.13 15.02 -0.20
C PRO A 248 2.40 15.13 0.67
N VAL A 249 3.13 16.24 0.49
CA VAL A 249 4.27 16.64 1.32
C VAL A 249 4.11 18.10 1.74
N ASN A 250 4.38 18.38 3.02
CA ASN A 250 4.32 19.75 3.54
C ASN A 250 5.65 20.47 3.32
N LEU A 251 5.64 21.51 2.50
CA LEU A 251 6.78 22.34 2.13
C LEU A 251 6.95 23.58 3.03
N ALA A 252 6.06 23.82 4.00
CA ALA A 252 6.07 25.00 4.88
C ALA A 252 7.28 25.07 5.82
N TYR A 253 7.93 23.94 6.14
CA TYR A 253 9.08 23.90 7.05
C TYR A 253 10.46 24.16 6.39
N ALA A 254 10.48 24.50 5.10
CA ALA A 254 11.69 24.83 4.34
C ALA A 254 12.33 26.21 4.60
N SER A 255 12.73 26.50 5.84
CA SER A 255 13.25 27.82 6.22
C SER A 255 14.67 28.16 5.70
N ASN A 256 15.50 27.21 5.26
CA ASN A 256 16.90 27.47 4.88
C ASN A 256 17.33 26.93 3.49
N SER A 257 18.45 27.47 2.98
CA SER A 257 19.00 27.30 1.62
C SER A 257 19.32 25.85 1.20
N LYS A 258 19.28 24.91 2.15
CA LYS A 258 19.21 23.46 1.96
C LYS A 258 18.18 22.91 2.98
N THR A 259 16.93 22.72 2.57
CA THR A 259 15.92 22.13 3.46
C THR A 259 15.58 20.71 3.04
N GLU A 260 15.88 19.75 3.91
CA GLU A 260 15.44 18.37 3.82
C GLU A 260 13.95 18.23 4.17
N ILE A 261 13.16 17.55 3.33
CA ILE A 261 11.71 17.36 3.56
C ILE A 261 11.47 15.88 3.78
N SER A 262 11.40 15.49 5.05
CA SER A 262 11.01 14.14 5.41
C SER A 262 9.52 13.95 5.13
N PHE A 263 9.17 12.83 4.50
CA PHE A 263 7.78 12.41 4.33
C PHE A 263 7.65 10.96 4.82
N LYS A 264 6.43 10.57 5.10
CA LYS A 264 6.04 9.18 5.29
C LYS A 264 4.94 8.92 4.28
N ALA A 265 5.24 8.10 3.27
CA ALA A 265 4.24 7.58 2.36
C ALA A 265 3.95 6.14 2.75
N GLU A 266 2.69 5.77 2.72
CA GLU A 266 2.30 4.37 2.67
C GLU A 266 2.16 4.03 1.19
N ALA A 267 3.14 3.29 0.68
CA ALA A 267 3.15 2.77 -0.67
C ALA A 267 3.71 1.36 -0.63
N VAL A 268 3.30 0.52 -1.56
CA VAL A 268 3.91 -0.80 -1.75
C VAL A 268 5.25 -0.63 -2.49
N SER A 269 6.17 -1.57 -2.31
CA SER A 269 7.50 -1.57 -2.93
C SER A 269 7.38 -1.28 -4.41
N ILE A 270 8.23 -0.34 -4.86
CA ILE A 270 8.44 -0.03 -6.27
C ILE A 270 9.82 -0.52 -6.71
N GLY A 271 10.45 -1.38 -5.91
CA GLY A 271 11.83 -1.84 -6.15
C GLY A 271 12.82 -0.70 -5.91
N ARG A 272 13.98 -0.77 -6.54
CA ARG A 272 14.96 0.32 -6.43
C ARG A 272 14.38 1.59 -7.06
N VAL A 273 14.23 2.62 -6.24
CA VAL A 273 13.78 3.94 -6.70
C VAL A 273 14.86 4.55 -7.61
N HIS A 274 14.50 4.88 -8.85
CA HIS A 274 15.41 5.48 -9.82
C HIS A 274 15.02 6.93 -10.18
N SER A 275 13.79 7.35 -9.88
CA SER A 275 13.36 8.72 -10.11
C SER A 275 12.31 9.20 -9.10
N THR A 276 12.17 10.51 -8.98
CA THR A 276 11.23 11.19 -8.09
C THR A 276 10.70 12.41 -8.82
N ARG A 277 9.40 12.70 -8.68
CA ARG A 277 8.78 13.90 -9.23
C ARG A 277 8.05 14.67 -8.14
N LEU A 278 8.27 15.97 -8.09
CA LEU A 278 7.61 16.90 -7.19
C LEU A 278 6.66 17.81 -7.98
N TYR A 279 5.40 17.80 -7.60
CA TYR A 279 4.34 18.64 -8.15
C TYR A 279 4.02 19.75 -7.15
N VAL A 280 4.08 21.01 -7.60
CA VAL A 280 3.80 22.19 -6.79
C VAL A 280 2.96 23.19 -7.57
N LYS A 281 2.13 23.94 -6.85
CA LYS A 281 1.35 25.04 -7.42
C LYS A 281 2.12 26.35 -7.21
N THR A 282 2.30 27.14 -8.27
CA THR A 282 3.05 28.40 -8.23
C THR A 282 2.17 29.61 -8.51
N ASN A 283 2.61 30.79 -8.05
CA ASN A 283 1.92 32.07 -8.24
C ASN A 283 2.14 32.70 -9.63
N GLU A 284 3.13 32.23 -10.39
CA GLU A 284 3.35 32.67 -11.77
C GLU A 284 2.47 31.85 -12.73
N ILE A 285 1.64 32.54 -13.51
CA ILE A 285 0.82 31.96 -14.58
C ILE A 285 1.78 31.33 -15.61
N GLY A 286 1.65 30.03 -15.86
CA GLY A 286 2.24 29.38 -17.04
C GLY A 286 3.53 28.56 -16.87
N LYS A 287 4.01 28.25 -15.65
CA LYS A 287 5.10 27.27 -15.46
C LYS A 287 4.70 26.14 -14.51
N PHE A 288 4.05 25.11 -15.06
CA PHE A 288 3.98 23.82 -14.39
C PHE A 288 5.37 23.16 -14.39
N MET A 289 5.73 22.54 -13.26
CA MET A 289 6.85 21.60 -13.09
C MET A 289 8.28 22.16 -13.23
N LYS A 290 8.99 22.18 -12.10
CA LYS A 290 10.42 21.81 -12.10
C LYS A 290 10.52 20.34 -11.71
N ILE A 291 10.79 19.50 -12.71
CA ILE A 291 11.20 18.11 -12.49
C ILE A 291 12.60 18.15 -11.91
N TYR A 292 12.79 17.62 -10.71
CA TYR A 292 14.11 17.28 -10.21
C TYR A 292 14.20 15.76 -10.23
N ASN A 293 14.92 15.22 -11.23
CA ASN A 293 15.28 13.81 -11.20
C ASN A 293 16.29 13.63 -10.05
N PHE A 294 15.87 12.93 -9.00
CA PHE A 294 16.72 12.60 -7.87
C PHE A 294 17.04 11.11 -7.91
N TYR A 295 18.33 10.80 -7.85
CA TYR A 295 18.82 9.45 -7.58
C TYR A 295 18.95 9.31 -6.06
N PRO A 296 18.21 8.39 -5.41
CA PRO A 296 18.40 8.15 -3.99
C PRO A 296 19.80 7.61 -3.77
N LYS A 297 20.56 8.26 -2.87
CA LYS A 297 21.67 7.61 -2.21
C LYS A 297 21.07 6.61 -1.24
N THR A 298 20.98 5.35 -1.66
CA THR A 298 20.67 4.22 -0.79
C THR A 298 21.82 4.06 0.20
N ASN A 299 21.76 4.78 1.32
CA ASN A 299 22.44 4.35 2.54
C ASN A 299 21.34 3.75 3.41
N LEU A 300 21.02 2.49 3.14
CA LEU A 300 20.39 1.60 4.12
C LEU A 300 21.52 1.17 5.05
N ASN A 301 21.55 1.73 6.26
CA ASN A 301 22.16 1.08 7.41
C ASN A 301 21.02 0.45 8.20
#